data_AF-A0A239HCN6-F1
#
_entry.id   AF-A0A239HCN6-F1
#
_cell.length_a   1.000
_cell.length_b   1.000
_cell.length_c   1.000
_cell.angle_alpha   90.00
_cell.angle_beta   90.00
_cell.angle_gamma   90.00
#
_symmetry.space_group_name_H-M   'P 1'
#
loop_
_entity.id
_entity.type
_entity.pdbx_description
1 polymer ?
#
loop_
_entity_poly.entity_id
_entity_poly.type
_entity_poly.pdbx_seq_one_letter_code
_entity_poly.pdbx_strand_id
1 'polypeptide(L)'
;MTPFKFNSSELLISPKELVQLLGEKMDTLWKAQPKATNAEWTRQVKGFLREIAQGLSNLEPDVKIEVLYTNAAPDTHEFLLDLVWWCRRGEPVKTEFMALAAEIEWASFWWGSPGESLGNHVRDRVGEDFGKLTVVKSPIKLMIFCTDKSGPERTHEPIQRIVLDEIDRYLRAYAHHIPGEAYVLLDVATDGNRKAWIRTVDDVGILSALKVLM
;
A
#
# COMPACT_ATOMS: atom_id res chain seq x y z
N MET A 1 19.58 19.65 -16.71
CA MET A 1 19.47 18.42 -15.90
C MET A 1 18.09 17.86 -16.19
N THR A 2 17.98 16.65 -16.76
CA THR A 2 16.66 16.04 -17.04
C THR A 2 16.05 15.58 -15.71
N PRO A 3 14.79 15.91 -15.40
CA PRO A 3 14.15 15.42 -14.18
C PRO A 3 14.14 13.88 -14.17
N PHE A 4 14.40 13.28 -13.02
CA PHE A 4 14.23 11.84 -12.85
C PHE A 4 12.77 11.46 -13.06
N LYS A 5 12.52 10.36 -13.78
CA LYS A 5 11.20 9.78 -14.02
C LYS A 5 11.29 8.27 -13.96
N PHE A 6 10.22 7.61 -13.54
CA PHE A 6 10.11 6.16 -13.68
C PHE A 6 9.80 5.80 -15.13
N ASN A 7 10.50 4.80 -15.64
CA ASN A 7 10.22 4.21 -16.96
C ASN A 7 9.12 3.17 -16.84
N SER A 8 8.35 2.95 -17.90
CA SER A 8 7.32 1.90 -17.94
C SER A 8 7.88 0.50 -17.65
N SER A 9 9.16 0.27 -17.94
CA SER A 9 9.85 -0.98 -17.61
C SER A 9 10.01 -1.21 -16.10
N GLU A 10 9.95 -0.18 -15.27
CA GLU A 10 10.03 -0.29 -13.81
C GLU A 10 8.67 -0.65 -13.18
N LEU A 11 7.60 -0.65 -13.97
CA LEU A 11 6.26 -1.06 -13.57
C LEU A 11 6.07 -2.56 -13.88
N LEU A 12 6.43 -3.42 -12.93
CA LEU A 12 6.38 -4.88 -13.09
C LEU A 12 4.95 -5.47 -13.11
N ILE A 13 3.98 -4.71 -12.61
CA ILE A 13 2.57 -5.09 -12.54
C ILE A 13 1.72 -3.83 -12.67
N SER A 14 0.57 -3.90 -13.34
CA SER A 14 -0.32 -2.74 -13.36
C SER A 14 -0.98 -2.54 -11.99
N PRO A 15 -1.24 -1.30 -11.53
CA PRO A 15 -1.97 -1.06 -10.29
C PRO A 15 -3.32 -1.78 -10.20
N LYS A 16 -4.05 -1.87 -11.32
CA LYS A 16 -5.33 -2.57 -11.40
C LYS A 16 -5.18 -4.07 -11.16
N GLU A 17 -4.18 -4.68 -11.80
CA GLU A 17 -3.89 -6.12 -11.66
C GLU A 17 -3.41 -6.44 -10.24
N LEU A 18 -2.55 -5.60 -9.65
CA LEU A 18 -2.12 -5.73 -8.26
C LEU A 18 -3.32 -5.73 -7.30
N VAL A 19 -4.22 -4.75 -7.44
CA VAL A 19 -5.44 -4.65 -6.62
C VAL A 19 -6.34 -5.87 -6.82
N GLN A 20 -6.47 -6.36 -8.06
CA GLN A 20 -7.29 -7.53 -8.35
C GLN A 20 -6.73 -8.80 -7.68
N LEU A 21 -5.45 -9.12 -7.94
CA LEU A 21 -4.81 -10.33 -7.40
C LEU A 21 -4.76 -10.32 -5.87
N LEU A 22 -4.45 -9.16 -5.29
CA LEU A 22 -4.42 -9.02 -3.83
C LEU A 22 -5.83 -9.10 -3.25
N GLY A 23 -6.80 -8.40 -3.86
CA GLY A 23 -8.20 -8.38 -3.42
C GLY A 23 -8.83 -9.78 -3.39
N GLU A 24 -8.63 -10.60 -4.43
CA GLU A 24 -9.15 -11.98 -4.48
C GLU A 24 -8.63 -12.84 -3.31
N LYS A 25 -7.34 -12.70 -2.97
CA LYS A 25 -6.72 -13.40 -1.83
C LYS A 25 -7.25 -12.87 -0.49
N MET A 26 -7.39 -11.56 -0.35
CA MET A 26 -7.88 -10.92 0.86
C MET A 26 -9.35 -11.24 1.15
N ASP A 27 -10.23 -11.23 0.13
CA ASP A 27 -11.63 -11.64 0.28
C ASP A 27 -11.75 -13.09 0.77
N THR A 28 -10.92 -13.97 0.23
CA THR A 28 -10.88 -15.39 0.61
C THR A 28 -10.44 -15.54 2.06
N LEU A 29 -9.38 -14.84 2.45
CA LEU A 29 -8.90 -14.84 3.84
C LEU A 29 -9.94 -14.27 4.79
N TRP A 30 -10.66 -13.23 4.39
CA TRP A 30 -11.68 -12.58 5.22
C TRP A 30 -12.84 -13.52 5.52
N LYS A 31 -13.34 -14.23 4.51
CA LYS A 31 -14.38 -15.25 4.68
C LYS A 31 -13.90 -16.40 5.59
N ALA A 32 -12.63 -16.76 5.53
CA ALA A 32 -12.06 -17.85 6.32
C ALA A 32 -11.73 -17.45 7.78
N GLN A 33 -11.29 -16.22 8.01
CA GLN A 33 -10.73 -15.76 9.29
C GLN A 33 -11.20 -14.35 9.69
N PRO A 34 -12.52 -14.10 9.86
CA PRO A 34 -13.06 -12.76 10.13
C PRO A 34 -12.69 -12.18 11.50
N LYS A 35 -11.99 -12.96 12.35
CA LYS A 35 -11.56 -12.57 13.71
C LYS A 35 -10.04 -12.64 13.91
N ALA A 36 -9.26 -12.74 12.83
CA ALA A 36 -7.81 -12.71 12.92
C ALA A 36 -7.31 -11.36 13.49
N THR A 37 -6.20 -11.41 14.20
CA THR A 37 -5.53 -10.23 14.80
C THR A 37 -4.84 -9.38 13.74
N ASN A 38 -4.49 -8.13 14.06
CA ASN A 38 -3.72 -7.25 13.16
C ASN A 38 -2.43 -7.91 12.69
N ALA A 39 -1.68 -8.53 13.60
CA ALA A 39 -0.42 -9.19 13.28
C ALA A 39 -0.63 -10.36 12.30
N GLU A 40 -1.71 -11.12 12.45
CA GLU A 40 -2.06 -12.20 11.53
C GLU A 40 -2.47 -11.65 10.17
N TRP A 41 -3.32 -10.63 10.12
CA TRP A 41 -3.71 -9.96 8.88
C TRP A 41 -2.50 -9.40 8.13
N THR A 42 -1.66 -8.62 8.79
CA THR A 42 -0.42 -8.07 8.22
C THR A 42 0.48 -9.19 7.70
N ARG A 43 0.68 -10.26 8.48
CA ARG A 43 1.51 -11.41 8.06
C ARG A 43 0.97 -12.09 6.80
N GLN A 44 -0.34 -12.30 6.72
CA GLN A 44 -0.96 -12.95 5.56
C GLN A 44 -0.90 -12.06 4.31
N VAL A 45 -1.21 -10.77 4.44
CA VAL A 45 -1.11 -9.80 3.34
C VAL A 45 0.33 -9.70 2.82
N LYS A 46 1.33 -9.65 3.72
CA LYS A 46 2.76 -9.75 3.35
C LYS A 46 3.07 -11.05 2.60
N GLY A 47 2.45 -12.16 3.00
CA GLY A 47 2.52 -13.45 2.29
C GLY A 47 1.95 -13.39 0.87
N PHE A 48 0.78 -12.79 0.69
CA PHE A 48 0.15 -12.62 -0.63
C PHE A 48 0.99 -11.75 -1.58
N LEU A 49 1.54 -10.64 -1.06
CA LEU A 49 2.45 -9.79 -1.83
C LEU A 49 3.73 -10.54 -2.22
N ARG A 50 4.25 -11.42 -1.35
CA ARG A 50 5.39 -12.30 -1.69
C ARG A 50 5.04 -13.28 -2.81
N GLU A 51 3.88 -13.91 -2.75
CA GLU A 51 3.42 -14.84 -3.79
C GLU A 51 3.29 -14.14 -5.15
N ILE A 52 2.73 -12.93 -5.18
CA ILE A 52 2.62 -12.13 -6.41
C ILE A 52 4.03 -11.81 -6.96
N ALA A 53 4.96 -11.34 -6.13
CA ALA A 53 6.34 -11.06 -6.53
C ALA A 53 7.07 -12.30 -7.09
N GLN A 54 6.87 -13.47 -6.49
CA GLN A 54 7.42 -14.73 -7.02
C GLN A 54 6.82 -15.08 -8.37
N GLY A 55 5.51 -14.89 -8.54
CA GLY A 55 4.84 -15.06 -9.83
C GLY A 55 5.46 -14.19 -10.93
N LEU A 56 5.70 -12.90 -10.63
CA LEU A 56 6.33 -11.96 -11.57
C LEU A 56 7.78 -12.36 -11.92
N SER A 57 8.59 -12.74 -10.92
CA SER A 57 9.99 -13.16 -11.15
C SER A 57 10.08 -14.43 -12.01
N ASN A 58 9.09 -15.31 -11.96
CA ASN A 58 9.06 -16.53 -12.77
C ASN A 58 8.69 -16.27 -14.24
N LEU A 59 8.04 -15.14 -14.54
CA LEU A 59 7.63 -14.78 -15.89
C LEU A 59 8.76 -14.09 -16.69
N GLU A 60 9.66 -13.40 -16.01
CA GLU A 60 10.77 -12.65 -16.60
C GLU A 60 12.11 -13.20 -16.04
N PRO A 61 12.83 -14.08 -16.77
CA PRO A 61 14.05 -14.72 -16.27
C PRO A 61 15.17 -13.75 -15.88
N ASP A 62 15.16 -12.54 -16.43
CA ASP A 62 16.11 -11.48 -16.14
C ASP A 62 15.68 -10.56 -14.99
N VAL A 63 14.51 -10.80 -14.38
CA VAL A 63 13.99 -10.06 -13.22
C VAL A 63 14.04 -10.92 -11.97
N LYS A 64 14.70 -10.39 -10.94
CA LYS A 64 14.73 -10.99 -9.60
C LYS A 64 14.12 -10.02 -8.62
N ILE A 65 13.03 -10.43 -7.97
CA ILE A 65 12.37 -9.64 -6.93
C ILE A 65 12.68 -10.23 -5.56
N GLU A 66 13.35 -9.45 -4.72
CA GLU A 66 13.56 -9.72 -3.31
C GLU A 66 12.51 -8.98 -2.48
N VAL A 67 11.85 -9.67 -1.55
CA VAL A 67 10.81 -9.07 -0.72
C VAL A 67 11.36 -8.81 0.69
N LEU A 68 11.41 -7.53 1.06
CA LEU A 68 11.95 -7.03 2.33
C LEU A 68 10.80 -6.65 3.28
N TYR A 69 10.95 -6.84 4.60
CA TYR A 69 9.90 -6.58 5.60
C TYR A 69 10.42 -5.85 6.84
N THR A 70 9.52 -5.16 7.53
CA THR A 70 9.60 -4.90 8.98
C THR A 70 9.04 -6.07 9.77
N ASN A 71 9.98 -6.84 10.31
CA ASN A 71 10.00 -7.82 11.41
C ASN A 71 8.85 -8.78 11.76
N ALA A 72 9.27 -10.01 12.13
CA ALA A 72 8.84 -10.72 13.36
C ALA A 72 9.98 -11.62 13.94
N ALA A 73 11.26 -11.20 13.84
CA ALA A 73 12.43 -11.45 14.72
C ALA A 73 13.78 -11.59 13.93
N PRO A 74 14.95 -11.32 14.56
CA PRO A 74 15.16 -10.45 15.73
C PRO A 74 16.32 -9.42 15.63
N ASP A 75 17.22 -9.49 14.64
CA ASP A 75 18.57 -8.90 14.79
C ASP A 75 18.97 -7.81 13.77
N THR A 76 18.08 -7.33 12.89
CA THR A 76 18.45 -6.19 12.02
C THR A 76 17.34 -5.17 11.82
N HIS A 77 17.81 -3.93 11.68
CA HIS A 77 17.11 -2.66 11.89
C HIS A 77 15.81 -2.51 11.09
N GLU A 78 14.85 -1.83 11.74
CA GLU A 78 13.66 -1.20 11.18
C GLU A 78 13.87 -0.78 9.72
N PHE A 79 13.19 -1.46 8.79
CA PHE A 79 13.06 -0.97 7.44
C PHE A 79 11.91 0.06 7.42
N LEU A 80 12.04 1.15 6.68
CA LEU A 80 11.12 2.29 6.76
C LEU A 80 9.63 1.94 6.48
N LEU A 81 9.34 0.79 5.88
CA LEU A 81 8.00 0.37 5.45
C LEU A 81 7.68 -1.07 5.85
N ASP A 82 6.39 -1.43 5.88
CA ASP A 82 5.91 -2.80 6.09
C ASP A 82 6.51 -3.83 5.14
N LEU A 83 6.54 -3.48 3.84
CA LEU A 83 7.00 -4.36 2.78
C LEU A 83 7.56 -3.59 1.59
N VAL A 84 8.63 -4.13 1.00
CA VAL A 84 9.18 -3.65 -0.27
C VAL A 84 9.49 -4.80 -1.23
N TRP A 85 9.24 -4.58 -2.52
CA TRP A 85 9.78 -5.38 -3.61
C TRP A 85 11.03 -4.71 -4.19
N TRP A 86 12.20 -5.25 -3.86
CA TRP A 86 13.48 -4.84 -4.43
C TRP A 86 13.75 -5.63 -5.71
N CYS A 87 13.76 -4.96 -6.85
CA CYS A 87 13.93 -5.57 -8.16
C CYS A 87 15.36 -5.39 -8.67
N ARG A 88 15.97 -6.47 -9.16
CA ARG A 88 17.22 -6.48 -9.91
C ARG A 88 16.94 -6.99 -11.32
N ARG A 89 17.43 -6.28 -12.35
CA ARG A 89 17.24 -6.68 -13.75
C ARG A 89 18.56 -6.75 -14.55
N GLY A 90 18.63 -7.78 -15.39
CA GLY A 90 19.76 -8.11 -16.28
C GLY A 90 20.80 -9.02 -15.60
N GLU A 91 21.48 -9.88 -16.37
CA GLU A 91 22.67 -10.60 -15.91
C GLU A 91 23.89 -10.26 -16.81
N PRO A 92 24.99 -9.69 -16.26
CA PRO A 92 25.12 -9.20 -14.88
C PRO A 92 24.12 -8.06 -14.57
N VAL A 93 23.81 -7.82 -13.29
CA VAL A 93 22.81 -6.82 -12.86
C VAL A 93 23.15 -5.45 -13.45
N LYS A 94 22.20 -4.90 -14.22
CA LYS A 94 22.34 -3.59 -14.88
C LYS A 94 21.54 -2.51 -14.17
N THR A 95 20.43 -2.90 -13.54
CA THR A 95 19.50 -1.97 -12.89
C THR A 95 18.96 -2.57 -11.60
N GLU A 96 18.93 -1.77 -10.54
CA GLU A 96 18.26 -2.10 -9.28
C GLU A 96 17.32 -0.96 -8.91
N PHE A 97 16.11 -1.30 -8.48
CA PHE A 97 15.10 -0.32 -8.08
C PHE A 97 14.06 -0.95 -7.16
N MET A 98 13.36 -0.09 -6.43
CA MET A 98 12.22 -0.49 -5.62
C MET A 98 10.96 -0.54 -6.50
N ALA A 99 10.48 -1.72 -6.86
CA ALA A 99 9.32 -1.89 -7.75
C ALA A 99 7.98 -1.62 -7.04
N LEU A 100 7.91 -1.90 -5.73
CA LEU A 100 6.74 -1.65 -4.90
C LEU A 100 7.17 -1.31 -3.47
N ALA A 101 6.49 -0.32 -2.89
CA ALA A 101 6.54 0.07 -1.49
C ALA A 101 5.14 -0.08 -0.88
N ALA A 102 5.00 -0.74 0.27
CA ALA A 102 3.69 -0.94 0.89
C ALA A 102 3.68 -0.65 2.40
N GLU A 103 2.57 -0.06 2.87
CA GLU A 103 2.19 0.07 4.27
C GLU A 103 0.78 -0.51 4.49
N ILE A 104 0.56 -1.06 5.69
CA ILE A 104 -0.65 -1.78 6.06
C ILE A 104 -1.15 -1.30 7.42
N GLU A 105 -2.26 -0.56 7.44
CA GLU A 105 -2.81 0.00 8.68
C GLU A 105 -4.23 -0.52 8.99
N TRP A 106 -4.41 -1.01 10.22
CA TRP A 106 -5.65 -1.59 10.73
C TRP A 106 -6.26 -0.76 11.89
N ALA A 107 -6.00 0.54 11.94
CA ALA A 107 -6.43 1.45 13.02
C ALA A 107 -7.95 1.45 13.23
N SER A 108 -8.71 1.16 12.18
CA SER A 108 -10.14 0.94 12.29
C SER A 108 -10.51 -0.37 13.00
N PHE A 109 -9.64 -1.20 13.56
CA PHE A 109 -10.11 -2.32 14.41
C PHE A 109 -10.07 -2.01 15.90
N TRP A 110 -9.40 -0.93 16.33
CA TRP A 110 -9.10 -0.74 17.75
C TRP A 110 -9.57 0.61 18.26
N TRP A 111 -10.42 0.58 19.28
CA TRP A 111 -10.87 1.78 19.97
C TRP A 111 -9.66 2.47 20.63
N GLY A 112 -9.53 3.77 20.39
CA GLY A 112 -8.47 4.60 20.97
C GLY A 112 -8.58 4.71 22.49
N SER A 113 -7.74 5.56 23.09
CA SER A 113 -7.82 5.80 24.52
C SER A 113 -9.21 6.33 24.92
N PRO A 114 -9.71 6.08 26.15
CA PRO A 114 -10.97 6.66 26.60
C PRO A 114 -11.00 8.18 26.38
N GLY A 115 -11.98 8.67 25.60
CA GLY A 115 -12.11 10.08 25.23
C GLY A 115 -11.51 10.48 23.88
N GLU A 116 -10.82 9.58 23.19
CA GLU A 116 -10.27 9.82 21.85
C GLU A 116 -11.33 9.60 20.76
N SER A 117 -11.46 10.55 19.83
CA SER A 117 -12.30 10.38 18.64
C SER A 117 -11.70 9.30 17.73
N LEU A 118 -12.51 8.33 17.32
CA LEU A 118 -12.14 7.32 16.32
C LEU A 118 -11.57 7.95 15.05
N GLY A 119 -12.19 9.04 14.57
CA GLY A 119 -11.75 9.71 13.36
C GLY A 119 -10.34 10.31 13.50
N ASN A 120 -10.03 10.90 14.66
CA ASN A 120 -8.69 11.43 14.93
C ASN A 120 -7.67 10.28 15.02
N HIS A 121 -8.01 9.20 15.72
CA HIS A 121 -7.15 8.04 15.86
C HIS A 121 -6.75 7.45 14.50
N VAL A 122 -7.75 7.19 13.64
CA VAL A 122 -7.54 6.64 12.31
C VAL A 122 -6.74 7.59 11.43
N ARG A 123 -7.07 8.89 11.46
CA ARG A 123 -6.32 9.92 10.72
C ARG A 123 -4.85 9.91 11.10
N ASP A 124 -4.55 9.95 12.38
CA ASP A 124 -3.18 10.11 12.87
C ASP A 124 -2.34 8.86 12.52
N ARG A 125 -2.92 7.66 12.66
CA ARG A 125 -2.28 6.38 12.29
C ARG A 125 -2.00 6.24 10.79
N VAL A 126 -3.04 6.43 9.98
CA VAL A 126 -2.89 6.41 8.51
C VAL A 126 -1.94 7.49 8.03
N GLY A 127 -1.98 8.68 8.62
CA GLY A 127 -1.09 9.78 8.27
C GLY A 127 0.38 9.46 8.57
N GLU A 128 0.67 8.83 9.71
CA GLU A 128 2.02 8.39 10.07
C GLU A 128 2.59 7.41 9.05
N ASP A 129 1.86 6.34 8.73
CA ASP A 129 2.31 5.31 7.79
C ASP A 129 2.36 5.82 6.35
N PHE A 130 1.35 6.58 5.92
CA PHE A 130 1.36 7.16 4.58
C PHE A 130 2.50 8.17 4.40
N GLY A 131 2.84 8.93 5.46
CA GLY A 131 3.99 9.82 5.48
C GLY A 131 5.29 9.11 5.09
N LYS A 132 5.51 7.88 5.60
CA LYS A 132 6.67 7.05 5.24
C LYS A 132 6.63 6.66 3.76
N LEU A 133 5.47 6.26 3.23
CA LEU A 133 5.33 5.94 1.80
C LEU A 133 5.68 7.11 0.88
N THR A 134 5.29 8.35 1.24
CA THR A 134 5.49 9.51 0.35
C THR A 134 6.96 9.78 0.04
N VAL A 135 7.87 9.52 0.98
CA VAL A 135 9.29 9.85 0.82
C VAL A 135 10.09 8.80 0.03
N VAL A 136 9.55 7.59 -0.10
CA VAL A 136 10.22 6.47 -0.75
C VAL A 136 10.10 6.56 -2.27
N LYS A 137 11.18 6.21 -3.00
CA LYS A 137 11.18 6.27 -4.47
C LYS A 137 10.85 4.90 -5.05
N SER A 138 9.58 4.71 -5.37
CA SER A 138 9.02 3.51 -5.99
C SER A 138 7.88 3.87 -6.97
N PRO A 139 7.77 3.21 -8.13
CA PRO A 139 6.72 3.49 -9.10
C PRO A 139 5.33 3.08 -8.59
N ILE A 140 5.24 2.08 -7.70
CA ILE A 140 3.98 1.74 -7.01
C ILE A 140 4.16 1.93 -5.50
N LYS A 141 3.32 2.77 -4.92
CA LYS A 141 3.17 2.93 -3.47
C LYS A 141 1.78 2.46 -3.06
N LEU A 142 1.71 1.40 -2.27
CA LEU A 142 0.48 0.75 -1.88
C LEU A 142 0.19 1.05 -0.41
N MET A 143 -0.93 1.72 -0.14
CA MET A 143 -1.46 1.86 1.21
C MET A 143 -2.67 0.92 1.34
N ILE A 144 -2.55 -0.08 2.20
CA ILE A 144 -3.65 -0.98 2.55
C ILE A 144 -4.20 -0.51 3.89
N PHE A 145 -5.51 -0.33 3.96
CA PHE A 145 -6.14 0.01 5.22
C PHE A 145 -7.51 -0.64 5.34
N CYS A 146 -8.06 -0.57 6.55
CA CYS A 146 -9.45 -0.89 6.81
C CYS A 146 -10.16 0.37 7.33
N THR A 147 -11.37 0.63 6.85
CA THR A 147 -12.25 1.68 7.41
C THR A 147 -13.48 1.12 8.10
N ASP A 148 -13.63 -0.20 8.11
CA ASP A 148 -14.76 -0.86 8.75
C ASP A 148 -14.50 -1.05 10.27
N LYS A 149 -15.52 -0.79 11.09
CA LYS A 149 -15.54 -1.13 12.52
C LYS A 149 -16.73 -2.00 12.91
N SER A 150 -16.38 -3.07 13.60
CA SER A 150 -17.22 -3.69 14.62
C SER A 150 -17.54 -2.69 15.74
N GLY A 151 -18.82 -2.38 15.94
CA GLY A 151 -19.31 -1.47 16.98
C GLY A 151 -20.73 -0.94 16.73
N PRO A 152 -21.30 -0.17 17.66
CA PRO A 152 -22.69 0.31 17.58
C PRO A 152 -22.93 1.57 16.72
N GLU A 153 -21.90 2.35 16.36
CA GLU A 153 -22.04 3.64 15.64
C GLU A 153 -21.71 3.57 14.13
N ARG A 154 -22.05 2.45 13.48
CA ARG A 154 -21.55 2.05 12.14
C ARG A 154 -21.92 3.02 11.01
N THR A 155 -20.94 3.70 10.43
CA THR A 155 -20.99 4.15 9.04
C THR A 155 -19.60 4.05 8.41
N HIS A 156 -19.47 3.33 7.29
CA HIS A 156 -18.21 3.17 6.55
C HIS A 156 -17.71 4.48 5.94
N GLU A 157 -18.64 5.27 5.40
CA GLU A 157 -18.31 6.42 4.56
C GLU A 157 -17.60 7.55 5.32
N PRO A 158 -17.94 7.89 6.58
CA PRO A 158 -17.23 8.93 7.32
C PRO A 158 -15.76 8.61 7.60
N ILE A 159 -15.43 7.37 7.98
CA ILE A 159 -14.03 6.99 8.26
C ILE A 159 -13.23 6.88 6.97
N GLN A 160 -13.81 6.30 5.92
CA GLN A 160 -13.20 6.28 4.58
C GLN A 160 -12.85 7.67 4.09
N ARG A 161 -13.76 8.63 4.25
CA ARG A 161 -13.50 10.01 3.87
C ARG A 161 -12.35 10.64 4.67
N ILE A 162 -12.30 10.40 5.99
CA ILE A 162 -11.19 10.89 6.83
C ILE A 162 -9.84 10.35 6.33
N VAL A 163 -9.77 9.06 6.02
CA VAL A 163 -8.55 8.42 5.48
C VAL A 163 -8.15 9.03 4.15
N LEU A 164 -9.09 9.15 3.20
CA LEU A 164 -8.82 9.70 1.87
C LEU A 164 -8.43 11.17 1.92
N ASP A 165 -9.08 11.98 2.75
CA ASP A 165 -8.76 13.40 2.94
C ASP A 165 -7.37 13.58 3.56
N GLU A 166 -6.98 12.72 4.51
CA GLU A 166 -5.65 12.75 5.11
C GLU A 166 -4.54 12.36 4.13
N ILE A 167 -4.77 11.33 3.32
CA ILE A 167 -3.85 10.94 2.25
C ILE A 167 -3.72 12.07 1.22
N ASP A 168 -4.84 12.70 0.82
CA ASP A 168 -4.83 13.83 -0.11
C ASP A 168 -4.07 15.04 0.48
N ARG A 169 -4.15 15.27 1.80
CA ARG A 169 -3.36 16.29 2.51
C ARG A 169 -1.86 16.06 2.36
N TYR A 170 -1.38 14.82 2.55
CA TYR A 170 0.03 14.48 2.36
C TYR A 170 0.47 14.64 0.91
N LEU A 171 -0.31 14.10 -0.02
CA LEU A 171 0.03 14.13 -1.44
C LEU A 171 0.12 15.57 -1.96
N ARG A 172 -0.86 16.43 -1.69
CA ARG A 172 -0.83 17.82 -2.19
C ARG A 172 0.33 18.64 -1.64
N ALA A 173 0.77 18.37 -0.42
CA ALA A 173 1.85 19.10 0.22
C ALA A 173 3.24 18.60 -0.22
N TYR A 174 3.34 17.38 -0.77
CA TYR A 174 4.61 16.77 -1.10
C TYR A 174 5.15 17.28 -2.44
N ALA A 175 6.22 18.07 -2.39
CA ALA A 175 6.78 18.71 -3.59
C ALA A 175 7.73 17.80 -4.42
N HIS A 176 8.02 16.59 -3.95
CA HIS A 176 9.04 15.71 -4.54
C HIS A 176 8.47 14.47 -5.22
N HIS A 177 7.25 14.58 -5.75
CA HIS A 177 6.67 13.56 -6.62
C HIS A 177 7.59 13.26 -7.80
N ILE A 178 7.60 11.99 -8.22
CA ILE A 178 8.34 11.55 -9.40
C ILE A 178 7.33 11.21 -10.50
N PRO A 179 7.51 11.74 -11.73
CA PRO A 179 6.72 11.31 -12.88
C PRO A 179 6.68 9.79 -13.03
N GLY A 180 5.48 9.24 -13.19
CA GLY A 180 5.23 7.80 -13.27
C GLY A 180 4.90 7.12 -11.94
N GLU A 181 4.94 7.83 -10.81
CA GLU A 181 4.48 7.28 -9.52
C GLU A 181 2.97 7.02 -9.53
N ALA A 182 2.57 5.89 -8.97
CA ALA A 182 1.21 5.50 -8.68
C ALA A 182 1.04 5.24 -7.17
N TYR A 183 0.15 6.01 -6.54
CA TYR A 183 -0.31 5.79 -5.17
C TYR A 183 -1.61 4.99 -5.24
N VAL A 184 -1.55 3.73 -4.82
CA VAL A 184 -2.66 2.78 -4.81
C VAL A 184 -3.19 2.69 -3.38
N LEU A 185 -4.47 2.96 -3.22
CA LEU A 185 -5.16 2.98 -1.94
C LEU A 185 -6.15 1.81 -1.94
N LEU A 186 -5.99 0.84 -1.04
CA LEU A 186 -6.87 -0.32 -0.94
C LEU A 186 -7.55 -0.33 0.43
N ASP A 187 -8.85 -0.07 0.43
CA ASP A 187 -9.71 -0.15 1.61
C ASP A 187 -10.40 -1.51 1.67
N VAL A 188 -10.15 -2.22 2.75
CA VAL A 188 -10.68 -3.56 3.00
C VAL A 188 -11.87 -3.41 3.94
N ALA A 189 -13.04 -3.91 3.53
CA ALA A 189 -14.26 -3.88 4.32
C ALA A 189 -14.67 -5.29 4.79
N THR A 190 -15.28 -5.40 5.97
CA THR A 190 -15.63 -6.70 6.56
C THR A 190 -16.79 -7.41 5.87
N ASP A 191 -17.55 -6.69 5.05
CA ASP A 191 -18.64 -7.20 4.23
C ASP A 191 -18.18 -7.68 2.83
N GLY A 192 -16.88 -7.59 2.55
CA GLY A 192 -16.31 -7.90 1.23
C GLY A 192 -16.47 -6.79 0.20
N ASN A 193 -17.02 -5.62 0.55
CA ASN A 193 -17.08 -4.44 -0.30
C ASN A 193 -15.75 -3.68 -0.25
N ARG A 194 -14.68 -4.34 -0.68
CA ARG A 194 -13.40 -3.66 -0.87
C ARG A 194 -13.57 -2.52 -1.88
N LYS A 195 -12.83 -1.45 -1.66
CA LYS A 195 -12.74 -0.33 -2.60
C LYS A 195 -11.27 -0.02 -2.84
N ALA A 196 -10.97 0.42 -4.04
CA ALA A 196 -9.62 0.89 -4.31
C ALA A 196 -9.62 2.17 -5.13
N TRP A 197 -8.62 2.98 -4.89
CA TRP A 197 -8.38 4.21 -5.63
C TRP A 197 -6.94 4.32 -6.06
N ILE A 198 -6.71 5.21 -7.01
CA ILE A 198 -5.38 5.55 -7.49
C ILE A 198 -5.21 7.05 -7.65
N ARG A 199 -4.02 7.52 -7.32
CA ARG A 199 -3.43 8.77 -7.79
C ARG A 199 -2.19 8.46 -8.60
N THR A 200 -2.08 9.02 -9.79
CA THR A 200 -0.86 8.97 -10.60
C THR A 200 -0.22 10.35 -10.69
N VAL A 201 1.10 10.37 -10.82
CA VAL A 201 1.90 11.55 -11.16
C VAL A 201 2.21 11.50 -12.65
N ASP A 202 1.79 12.52 -13.40
CA ASP A 202 2.01 12.55 -14.84
C ASP A 202 3.47 12.87 -15.23
N ASP A 203 3.75 12.90 -16.54
CA ASP A 203 5.09 13.11 -17.09
C ASP A 203 5.71 14.47 -16.73
N VAL A 204 4.90 15.44 -16.29
CA VAL A 204 5.36 16.77 -15.86
C VAL A 204 5.37 16.92 -14.33
N GLY A 205 5.12 15.85 -13.58
CA GLY A 205 5.19 15.83 -12.12
C GLY A 205 3.90 16.27 -11.43
N ILE A 206 2.79 16.38 -12.16
CA ILE A 206 1.50 16.84 -11.61
C ILE A 206 0.70 15.63 -11.11
N LEU A 207 0.22 15.75 -9.87
CA LEU A 207 -0.67 14.78 -9.26
C LEU A 207 -2.07 14.85 -9.90
N SER A 208 -2.56 13.72 -10.39
CA SER A 208 -3.91 13.58 -10.95
C SER A 208 -5.02 13.74 -9.90
N ALA A 209 -6.29 13.72 -10.33
CA ALA A 209 -7.45 13.56 -9.44
C ALA A 209 -7.59 12.10 -8.94
N LEU A 210 -8.31 11.89 -7.83
CA LEU A 210 -8.55 10.54 -7.30
C LEU A 210 -9.41 9.78 -8.30
N LYS A 211 -8.97 8.59 -8.69
CA LYS A 211 -9.76 7.72 -9.56
C LYS A 211 -10.10 6.45 -8.81
N VAL A 212 -11.34 5.99 -8.95
CA VAL A 212 -11.77 4.67 -8.46
C VAL A 212 -11.15 3.61 -9.37
N LEU A 213 -10.52 2.60 -8.78
CA LEU A 213 -10.04 1.40 -9.45
C LEU A 213 -11.06 0.26 -9.35
N MET A 214 -11.77 0.18 -8.23
CA MET A 214 -12.89 -0.72 -7.95
C MET A 214 -13.76 -0.18 -6.81
#